data_AF-A0AAE3CIE5-F1
#
_entry.id   AF-A0AAE3CIE5-F1
#
_cell.length_a   1.000
_cell.length_b   1.000
_cell.length_c   1.000
_cell.angle_alpha   90.00
_cell.angle_beta   90.00
_cell.angle_gamma   90.00
#
_symmetry.space_group_name_H-M   'P 1'
#
loop_
_entity.id
_entity.type
_entity.pdbx_description
1 polymer ?
#
loop_
_entity_poly.entity_id
_entity_poly.type
_entity_poly.pdbx_seq_one_letter_code
_entity_poly.pdbx_strand_id
1 'polypeptide(L)'
;DTTSGTKASNITTGALTVAAGTNNSGINFIAKSAGSAINPGTIGTSTVALPGYVLIDNTYGCTGTNCTPATGFINTTTNNLASLATTSIGLTVNNAIYAVGAVTENGVSSGSQGIGYSVVMTSTGSNVSLTGGTTTGYGVYGTTLITANNIAITGTSSGAPSYDVYIGPLTINTGATGGSITITGNVIGTPGAAGGIYQSGAITGVSGTNISFISNNNISQNGAIALAANASGTASNLIYDTTTGNKTSTIGAGALTITAGSTSAINYLMKSNGSALSPPAISVPGYIFLDNTCPGCATPATAATAAVSGNAITLGGALSADTLAGTTGVTINAVANGTGNGLSQGANAIASSAGGVTITVNGQTGTGYTGSGAITATGQAVTINATTTTGSAINDTGAITGGIVTISGAQTTATATATVATVTGLITANTVTITGNGGAASTIVSLGAVTINAGGGNLTVTANDVAAGGNTGITQTGAITDNAVGSNITFTSNNIINQTGAIALVANTGSTAANITYDTTSGTKASNITTGALTVA
;
A
#
# COMPACT_ATOMS: atom_id res chain seq x y z
N ASP A 1 -42.26 13.53 -3.26
CA ASP A 1 -41.11 13.60 -2.32
C ASP A 1 -41.64 14.08 -0.97
N THR A 2 -40.80 14.16 0.06
CA THR A 2 -41.12 14.73 1.38
C THR A 2 -40.05 15.75 1.80
N THR A 3 -39.47 16.47 0.85
CA THR A 3 -38.35 17.41 1.08
C THR A 3 -38.76 18.70 1.78
N SER A 4 -40.05 19.02 1.84
CA SER A 4 -40.63 20.07 2.69
C SER A 4 -41.12 19.55 4.05
N GLY A 5 -40.99 18.24 4.29
CA GLY A 5 -41.40 17.59 5.53
C GLY A 5 -40.34 17.65 6.62
N THR A 6 -40.41 16.71 7.56
CA THR A 6 -39.45 16.55 8.66
C THR A 6 -38.96 15.10 8.74
N LYS A 7 -37.99 14.83 9.62
CA LYS A 7 -37.49 13.48 9.92
C LYS A 7 -38.54 12.45 10.35
N ALA A 8 -39.77 12.89 10.67
CA ALA A 8 -40.89 12.03 11.02
C ALA A 8 -41.71 11.56 9.80
N SER A 9 -41.49 12.13 8.62
CA SER A 9 -42.11 11.67 7.37
C SER A 9 -41.55 10.30 6.95
N ASN A 10 -42.23 9.59 6.04
CA ASN A 10 -41.72 8.35 5.46
C ASN A 10 -42.10 8.26 3.98
N ILE A 11 -41.27 7.59 3.18
CA ILE A 11 -41.61 7.19 1.80
C ILE A 11 -41.47 5.67 1.72
N THR A 12 -42.59 4.99 1.47
CA THR A 12 -42.59 3.56 1.12
C THR A 12 -43.29 3.40 -0.22
N THR A 13 -42.72 2.61 -1.13
CA THR A 13 -43.29 2.41 -2.48
C THR A 13 -43.59 0.95 -2.76
N GLY A 14 -44.54 0.70 -3.66
CA GLY A 14 -44.79 -0.64 -4.20
C GLY A 14 -43.76 -1.04 -5.26
N ALA A 15 -43.89 -2.26 -5.79
CA ALA A 15 -43.03 -2.71 -6.88
C ALA A 15 -43.25 -1.88 -8.16
N LEU A 16 -42.16 -1.41 -8.76
CA LEU A 16 -42.10 -0.79 -10.08
C LEU A 16 -41.55 -1.81 -11.08
N THR A 17 -42.42 -2.35 -11.91
CA THR A 17 -42.04 -3.23 -13.03
C THR A 17 -42.22 -2.50 -14.36
N VAL A 18 -41.37 -2.83 -15.34
CA VAL A 18 -41.42 -2.29 -16.69
C VAL A 18 -41.79 -3.43 -17.63
N ALA A 19 -42.73 -3.19 -18.55
CA ALA A 19 -43.11 -4.19 -19.54
C ALA A 19 -41.95 -4.47 -20.50
N ALA A 20 -41.87 -5.71 -20.99
CA ALA A 20 -40.90 -6.07 -22.03
C ALA A 20 -41.16 -5.25 -23.30
N GLY A 21 -40.09 -4.73 -23.92
CA GLY A 21 -40.16 -3.94 -25.15
C GLY A 21 -39.00 -2.95 -25.28
N THR A 22 -38.91 -2.28 -26.42
CA THR A 22 -37.94 -1.20 -26.64
C THR A 22 -38.40 0.06 -25.91
N ASN A 23 -37.59 0.53 -24.96
CA ASN A 23 -37.82 1.79 -24.25
C ASN A 23 -36.90 2.86 -24.85
N ASN A 24 -37.42 3.69 -25.75
CA ASN A 24 -36.64 4.75 -26.41
C ASN A 24 -36.30 5.94 -25.50
N SER A 25 -36.99 6.07 -24.37
CA SER A 25 -36.79 7.12 -23.36
C SER A 25 -36.59 6.49 -21.98
N GLY A 26 -35.76 7.11 -21.15
CA GLY A 26 -35.53 6.68 -19.79
C GLY A 26 -36.77 6.84 -18.91
N ILE A 27 -37.01 5.85 -18.04
CA ILE A 27 -37.95 5.96 -16.92
C ILE A 27 -37.11 6.08 -15.66
N ASN A 28 -37.21 7.19 -14.95
CA ASN A 28 -36.39 7.45 -13.77
C ASN A 28 -37.21 7.22 -12.49
N PHE A 29 -36.60 6.60 -11.48
CA PHE A 29 -37.15 6.51 -10.14
C PHE A 29 -36.47 7.55 -9.25
N ILE A 30 -37.25 8.42 -8.62
CA ILE A 30 -36.72 9.49 -7.75
C ILE A 30 -37.52 9.53 -6.45
N ALA A 31 -36.88 9.22 -5.33
CA ALA A 31 -37.44 9.34 -4.00
C ALA A 31 -36.56 10.26 -3.15
N LYS A 32 -37.12 11.35 -2.63
CA LYS A 32 -36.38 12.35 -1.86
C LYS A 32 -37.11 12.72 -0.58
N SER A 33 -36.39 12.89 0.53
CA SER A 33 -36.97 13.32 1.81
C SER A 33 -36.03 14.23 2.60
N ALA A 34 -36.59 14.99 3.54
CA ALA A 34 -35.81 15.80 4.48
C ALA A 34 -35.52 15.03 5.77
N GLY A 35 -34.50 14.16 5.73
CA GLY A 35 -34.02 13.38 6.88
C GLY A 35 -34.91 12.20 7.28
N SER A 36 -35.92 11.91 6.47
CA SER A 36 -36.98 10.94 6.76
C SER A 36 -36.63 9.57 6.14
N ALA A 37 -37.13 8.46 6.70
CA ALA A 37 -36.78 7.14 6.16
C ALA A 37 -37.41 6.90 4.77
N ILE A 38 -36.69 6.22 3.89
CA ILE A 38 -37.16 5.80 2.57
C ILE A 38 -36.97 4.29 2.39
N ASN A 39 -38.01 3.60 1.95
CA ASN A 39 -38.01 2.18 1.60
C ASN A 39 -38.59 1.99 0.19
N PRO A 40 -37.76 1.86 -0.86
CA PRO A 40 -38.24 1.54 -2.19
C PRO A 40 -38.75 0.08 -2.28
N GLY A 41 -39.83 -0.14 -3.02
CA GLY A 41 -40.20 -1.48 -3.47
C GLY A 41 -39.20 -2.00 -4.51
N THR A 42 -39.51 -3.15 -5.11
CA THR A 42 -38.68 -3.68 -6.21
C THR A 42 -38.66 -2.69 -7.36
N ILE A 43 -37.49 -2.39 -7.93
CA ILE A 43 -37.34 -1.50 -9.09
C ILE A 43 -36.71 -2.29 -10.23
N GLY A 44 -37.48 -2.54 -11.29
CA GLY A 44 -37.04 -3.37 -12.41
C GLY A 44 -36.82 -4.83 -12.01
N THR A 45 -36.32 -5.63 -12.96
CA THR A 45 -35.96 -7.04 -12.75
C THR A 45 -34.65 -7.35 -13.46
N SER A 46 -34.06 -8.53 -13.19
CA SER A 46 -32.87 -9.02 -13.90
C SER A 46 -33.08 -9.22 -15.41
N THR A 47 -34.33 -9.34 -15.87
CA THR A 47 -34.68 -9.52 -17.29
C THR A 47 -35.10 -8.21 -17.97
N VAL A 48 -35.73 -7.30 -17.22
CA VAL A 48 -36.17 -5.99 -17.67
C VAL A 48 -35.78 -4.97 -16.61
N ALA A 49 -34.58 -4.41 -16.74
CA ALA A 49 -34.10 -3.34 -15.86
C ALA A 49 -34.87 -2.03 -16.14
N LEU A 50 -34.93 -1.16 -15.14
CA LEU A 50 -35.46 0.20 -15.30
C LEU A 50 -34.65 0.94 -16.38
N PRO A 51 -35.27 1.43 -17.48
CA PRO A 51 -34.51 2.03 -18.59
C PRO A 51 -33.73 3.30 -18.22
N GLY A 52 -34.17 4.02 -17.19
CA GLY A 52 -33.51 5.23 -16.70
C GLY A 52 -32.65 4.98 -15.47
N TYR A 53 -32.54 6.01 -14.61
CA TYR A 53 -31.76 5.98 -13.39
C TYR A 53 -32.63 5.86 -12.13
N VAL A 54 -31.99 5.51 -11.01
CA VAL A 54 -32.59 5.48 -9.68
C VAL A 54 -31.86 6.49 -8.79
N LEU A 55 -32.60 7.40 -8.18
CA LEU A 55 -32.10 8.35 -7.18
C LEU A 55 -32.93 8.23 -5.90
N ILE A 56 -32.28 7.90 -4.80
CA ILE A 56 -32.90 7.82 -3.48
C ILE A 56 -32.09 8.68 -2.51
N ASP A 57 -32.73 9.66 -1.89
CA ASP A 57 -32.00 10.68 -1.14
C ASP A 57 -32.80 11.22 0.06
N ASN A 58 -32.38 10.91 1.27
CA ASN A 58 -32.98 11.49 2.48
C ASN A 58 -32.15 12.62 3.10
N THR A 59 -31.16 13.16 2.38
CA THR A 59 -30.24 14.19 2.89
C THR A 59 -30.71 15.61 2.63
N TYR A 60 -31.92 15.78 2.07
CA TYR A 60 -32.43 17.09 1.71
C TYR A 60 -32.70 17.97 2.93
N GLY A 61 -32.53 19.27 2.77
CA GLY A 61 -32.93 20.25 3.77
C GLY A 61 -32.59 21.66 3.33
N CYS A 62 -33.01 22.65 4.12
CA CYS A 62 -32.64 24.04 3.92
C CYS A 62 -32.86 24.88 5.18
N THR A 63 -32.31 26.10 5.20
CA THR A 63 -32.49 27.08 6.29
C THR A 63 -33.22 28.33 5.80
N GLY A 64 -34.12 28.87 6.63
CA GLY A 64 -34.85 30.11 6.37
C GLY A 64 -36.27 29.90 5.82
N THR A 65 -37.02 30.99 5.68
CA THR A 65 -38.35 30.96 5.06
C THR A 65 -38.22 30.89 3.54
N ASN A 66 -39.11 30.14 2.87
CA ASN A 66 -39.11 29.95 1.41
C ASN A 66 -37.79 29.42 0.83
N CYS A 67 -36.99 28.69 1.62
CA CYS A 67 -35.77 28.08 1.12
C CYS A 67 -36.09 26.89 0.21
N THR A 68 -35.24 26.66 -0.80
CA THR A 68 -35.33 25.49 -1.66
C THR A 68 -34.49 24.36 -1.04
N PRO A 69 -35.09 23.20 -0.70
CA PRO A 69 -34.33 22.07 -0.17
C PRO A 69 -33.23 21.60 -1.12
N ALA A 70 -32.02 21.42 -0.60
CA ALA A 70 -30.86 20.93 -1.33
C ALA A 70 -30.40 19.59 -0.78
N THR A 71 -29.91 18.70 -1.66
CA THR A 71 -29.24 17.44 -1.28
C THR A 71 -27.94 17.73 -0.51
N GLY A 72 -27.53 16.79 0.33
CA GLY A 72 -26.33 16.90 1.16
C GLY A 72 -26.42 17.92 2.29
N PHE A 73 -27.58 18.54 2.52
CA PHE A 73 -27.78 19.51 3.60
C PHE A 73 -27.64 18.84 4.97
N ILE A 74 -28.24 17.65 5.12
CA ILE A 74 -28.09 16.83 6.32
C ILE A 74 -26.87 15.94 6.14
N ASN A 75 -25.82 16.15 6.94
CA ASN A 75 -24.55 15.44 6.77
C ASN A 75 -23.68 15.43 8.05
N THR A 76 -22.68 14.54 8.06
CA THR A 76 -21.79 14.29 9.21
C THR A 76 -20.80 15.42 9.46
N THR A 77 -20.37 16.13 8.43
CA THR A 77 -19.38 17.22 8.52
C THR A 77 -19.96 18.47 9.21
N THR A 78 -21.18 18.86 8.85
CA THR A 78 -21.95 19.91 9.54
C THR A 78 -22.50 19.43 10.88
N ASN A 79 -22.47 18.12 11.12
CA ASN A 79 -22.88 17.45 12.34
C ASN A 79 -24.31 17.77 12.77
N ASN A 80 -25.25 17.78 11.82
CA ASN A 80 -26.65 18.09 12.04
C ASN A 80 -27.58 16.85 12.02
N LEU A 81 -27.01 15.63 12.00
CA LEU A 81 -27.78 14.38 11.97
C LEU A 81 -28.73 14.25 13.16
N ALA A 82 -28.26 14.51 14.37
CA ALA A 82 -29.07 14.33 15.59
C ALA A 82 -30.37 15.14 15.58
N SER A 83 -30.33 16.35 15.02
CA SER A 83 -31.50 17.22 14.90
C SER A 83 -32.36 16.86 13.71
N LEU A 84 -31.76 16.53 12.56
CA LEU A 84 -32.46 16.50 11.28
C LEU A 84 -32.68 15.12 10.66
N ALA A 85 -31.98 14.07 11.09
CA ALA A 85 -32.10 12.73 10.50
C ALA A 85 -32.91 11.77 11.38
N THR A 86 -33.60 10.82 10.73
CA THR A 86 -34.33 9.71 11.36
C THR A 86 -33.42 8.88 12.27
N THR A 87 -33.97 8.27 13.31
CA THR A 87 -33.25 7.31 14.18
C THR A 87 -33.26 5.89 13.61
N SER A 88 -34.15 5.60 12.66
CA SER A 88 -34.19 4.34 11.92
C SER A 88 -33.18 4.33 10.77
N ILE A 89 -33.15 3.27 9.96
CA ILE A 89 -32.33 3.23 8.74
C ILE A 89 -32.78 4.37 7.81
N GLY A 90 -31.82 5.17 7.32
CA GLY A 90 -32.12 6.26 6.41
C GLY A 90 -32.75 5.76 5.12
N LEU A 91 -32.03 4.89 4.40
CA LEU A 91 -32.50 4.19 3.21
C LEU A 91 -32.52 2.68 3.46
N THR A 92 -33.71 2.07 3.46
CA THR A 92 -33.89 0.62 3.63
C THR A 92 -34.11 -0.03 2.27
N VAL A 93 -33.07 -0.62 1.68
CA VAL A 93 -33.14 -1.31 0.38
C VAL A 93 -33.24 -2.81 0.63
N ASN A 94 -34.46 -3.27 0.88
CA ASN A 94 -34.78 -4.69 1.10
C ASN A 94 -35.54 -5.31 -0.08
N ASN A 95 -35.69 -4.57 -1.18
CA ASN A 95 -36.17 -5.06 -2.46
C ASN A 95 -35.17 -4.74 -3.59
N ALA A 96 -35.03 -5.65 -4.54
CA ALA A 96 -33.97 -5.58 -5.55
C ALA A 96 -34.12 -4.35 -6.47
N ILE A 97 -32.99 -3.79 -6.87
CA ILE A 97 -32.92 -2.66 -7.80
C ILE A 97 -32.13 -3.08 -9.04
N TYR A 98 -32.77 -3.00 -10.20
CA TYR A 98 -32.18 -3.21 -11.52
C TYR A 98 -32.43 -1.97 -12.38
N ALA A 99 -31.37 -1.29 -12.78
CA ALA A 99 -31.42 -0.12 -13.66
C ALA A 99 -30.44 -0.26 -14.83
N VAL A 100 -30.74 0.41 -15.94
CA VAL A 100 -29.79 0.62 -17.04
C VAL A 100 -28.89 1.80 -16.71
N GLY A 101 -29.48 2.89 -16.25
CA GLY A 101 -28.78 4.08 -15.77
C GLY A 101 -28.19 3.89 -14.37
N ALA A 102 -27.67 4.99 -13.82
CA ALA A 102 -27.03 4.99 -12.52
C ALA A 102 -28.02 4.68 -11.39
N VAL A 103 -27.53 4.04 -10.33
CA VAL A 103 -28.24 3.94 -9.04
C VAL A 103 -27.47 4.80 -8.05
N THR A 104 -28.09 5.87 -7.57
CA THR A 104 -27.50 6.81 -6.62
C THR A 104 -28.33 6.85 -5.35
N GLU A 105 -27.68 6.58 -4.22
CA GLU A 105 -28.30 6.58 -2.91
C GLU A 105 -27.53 7.48 -1.95
N ASN A 106 -28.23 8.46 -1.36
CA ASN A 106 -27.69 9.34 -0.33
C ASN A 106 -28.53 9.18 0.94
N GLY A 107 -27.94 8.53 1.95
CA GLY A 107 -28.64 8.11 3.16
C GLY A 107 -28.00 8.64 4.43
N VAL A 108 -28.79 9.24 5.32
CA VAL A 108 -28.37 9.65 6.66
C VAL A 108 -29.30 9.11 7.73
N SER A 109 -28.71 8.75 8.87
CA SER A 109 -29.42 8.34 10.08
C SER A 109 -28.73 8.87 11.33
N SER A 110 -29.48 9.26 12.35
CA SER A 110 -28.94 9.68 13.65
C SER A 110 -28.72 8.54 14.64
N GLY A 111 -29.25 7.34 14.37
CA GLY A 111 -29.24 6.23 15.32
C GLY A 111 -29.10 4.83 14.71
N SER A 112 -28.97 4.71 13.40
CA SER A 112 -28.85 3.44 12.68
C SER A 112 -27.97 3.60 11.44
N GLN A 113 -28.18 2.79 10.40
CA GLN A 113 -27.42 2.92 9.15
C GLN A 113 -27.94 4.08 8.30
N GLY A 114 -27.03 4.85 7.69
CA GLY A 114 -27.41 5.82 6.65
C GLY A 114 -28.09 5.11 5.48
N ILE A 115 -27.45 4.05 4.99
CA ILE A 115 -27.96 3.13 3.96
C ILE A 115 -27.84 1.70 4.47
N GLY A 116 -28.95 0.96 4.45
CA GLY A 116 -29.00 -0.46 4.74
C GLY A 116 -29.58 -1.23 3.56
N TYR A 117 -28.79 -2.10 2.92
CA TYR A 117 -29.26 -2.94 1.82
C TYR A 117 -29.05 -4.43 2.11
N SER A 118 -30.04 -5.26 1.73
CA SER A 118 -30.03 -6.71 2.01
C SER A 118 -30.39 -7.57 0.79
N VAL A 119 -30.36 -6.96 -0.39
CA VAL A 119 -30.74 -7.54 -1.68
C VAL A 119 -29.82 -7.02 -2.78
N VAL A 120 -29.89 -7.64 -3.95
CA VAL A 120 -29.03 -7.26 -5.08
C VAL A 120 -29.36 -5.86 -5.62
N MET A 121 -28.32 -5.14 -6.00
CA MET A 121 -28.40 -3.85 -6.68
C MET A 121 -27.56 -3.91 -7.94
N THR A 122 -28.15 -3.61 -9.10
CA THR A 122 -27.50 -3.73 -10.40
C THR A 122 -27.75 -2.50 -11.26
N SER A 123 -26.67 -1.88 -11.72
CA SER A 123 -26.69 -1.00 -12.89
C SER A 123 -26.04 -1.73 -14.07
N THR A 124 -26.80 -1.96 -15.13
CA THR A 124 -26.33 -2.77 -16.29
C THR A 124 -25.47 -1.97 -17.27
N GLY A 125 -25.54 -0.63 -17.24
CA GLY A 125 -24.79 0.23 -18.16
C GLY A 125 -24.15 1.47 -17.51
N SER A 126 -24.21 1.59 -16.18
CA SER A 126 -23.75 2.78 -15.48
C SER A 126 -23.22 2.47 -14.08
N ASN A 127 -23.25 3.45 -13.19
CA ASN A 127 -22.60 3.41 -11.88
C ASN A 127 -23.59 3.04 -10.77
N VAL A 128 -23.06 2.50 -9.68
CA VAL A 128 -23.73 2.48 -8.38
C VAL A 128 -22.94 3.38 -7.44
N SER A 129 -23.62 4.37 -6.83
CA SER A 129 -23.03 5.32 -5.89
C SER A 129 -23.83 5.36 -4.60
N LEU A 130 -23.21 4.95 -3.49
CA LEU A 130 -23.82 4.95 -2.16
C LEU A 130 -23.07 5.92 -1.24
N THR A 131 -23.77 6.91 -0.69
CA THR A 131 -23.22 7.87 0.28
C THR A 131 -24.03 7.82 1.57
N GLY A 132 -23.43 7.22 2.60
CA GLY A 132 -24.04 6.98 3.89
C GLY A 132 -23.44 7.81 5.02
N GLY A 133 -24.28 8.41 5.87
CA GLY A 133 -23.87 9.15 7.07
C GLY A 133 -24.56 8.66 8.34
N THR A 134 -23.80 8.51 9.42
CA THR A 134 -24.32 8.14 10.75
C THR A 134 -23.69 8.94 11.89
N THR A 135 -24.19 8.80 13.11
CA THR A 135 -23.50 9.21 14.33
C THR A 135 -22.52 8.12 14.80
N THR A 136 -22.99 6.92 15.11
CA THR A 136 -22.20 5.79 15.66
C THR A 136 -22.57 4.39 15.10
N GLY A 137 -23.51 4.33 14.15
CA GLY A 137 -23.94 3.09 13.48
C GLY A 137 -23.04 2.70 12.31
N TYR A 138 -23.65 2.57 11.13
CA TYR A 138 -22.94 2.39 9.85
C TYR A 138 -23.28 3.54 8.91
N GLY A 139 -22.31 4.06 8.16
CA GLY A 139 -22.64 4.92 7.02
C GLY A 139 -23.40 4.09 5.99
N VAL A 140 -22.76 3.02 5.51
CA VAL A 140 -23.33 2.05 4.57
C VAL A 140 -23.19 0.64 5.13
N TYR A 141 -24.28 -0.11 5.15
CA TYR A 141 -24.31 -1.51 5.53
C TYR A 141 -25.02 -2.34 4.47
N GLY A 142 -24.38 -3.42 4.01
CA GLY A 142 -25.08 -4.47 3.28
C GLY A 142 -24.22 -5.69 3.03
N THR A 143 -24.86 -6.79 2.67
CA THR A 143 -24.21 -8.12 2.60
C THR A 143 -24.40 -8.80 1.25
N THR A 144 -25.11 -8.17 0.33
CA THR A 144 -25.49 -8.71 -0.97
C THR A 144 -24.71 -8.07 -2.11
N LEU A 145 -24.84 -8.66 -3.31
CA LEU A 145 -24.06 -8.25 -4.47
C LEU A 145 -24.49 -6.88 -5.03
N ILE A 146 -23.49 -6.03 -5.25
CA ILE A 146 -23.60 -4.84 -6.10
C ILE A 146 -22.88 -5.12 -7.43
N THR A 147 -23.57 -4.84 -8.55
CA THR A 147 -23.01 -4.97 -9.91
C THR A 147 -23.15 -3.66 -10.70
N ALA A 148 -22.07 -3.14 -11.27
CA ALA A 148 -22.08 -1.88 -12.04
C ALA A 148 -20.86 -1.74 -12.97
N ASN A 149 -20.81 -0.70 -13.81
CA ASN A 149 -19.58 -0.31 -14.52
C ASN A 149 -18.57 0.38 -13.60
N ASN A 150 -19.08 1.13 -12.60
CA ASN A 150 -18.29 1.70 -11.51
C ASN A 150 -19.10 1.65 -10.22
N ILE A 151 -18.43 1.38 -9.11
CA ILE A 151 -19.01 1.29 -7.77
C ILE A 151 -18.29 2.29 -6.87
N ALA A 152 -19.02 3.25 -6.32
CA ALA A 152 -18.52 4.19 -5.33
C ALA A 152 -19.33 4.05 -4.04
N ILE A 153 -18.67 3.79 -2.92
CA ILE A 153 -19.31 3.62 -1.61
C ILE A 153 -18.58 4.48 -0.61
N THR A 154 -19.28 5.45 -0.04
CA THR A 154 -18.75 6.36 0.98
C THR A 154 -19.58 6.22 2.25
N GLY A 155 -18.98 5.78 3.34
CA GLY A 155 -19.54 5.82 4.67
C GLY A 155 -18.82 6.86 5.51
N THR A 156 -19.57 7.63 6.29
CA THR A 156 -19.00 8.57 7.27
C THR A 156 -19.77 8.55 8.58
N SER A 157 -19.07 8.85 9.67
CA SER A 157 -19.70 9.02 10.97
C SER A 157 -19.15 10.21 11.75
N SER A 158 -19.98 10.84 12.59
CA SER A 158 -19.53 11.94 13.47
C SER A 158 -18.98 11.49 14.83
N GLY A 159 -19.13 10.20 15.16
CA GLY A 159 -18.53 9.53 16.31
C GLY A 159 -18.06 8.13 15.94
N ALA A 160 -17.38 7.43 16.86
CA ALA A 160 -16.83 6.10 16.59
C ALA A 160 -17.93 5.10 16.17
N PRO A 161 -17.90 4.58 14.93
CA PRO A 161 -18.91 3.66 14.42
C PRO A 161 -18.55 2.21 14.74
N SER A 162 -19.48 1.29 14.49
CA SER A 162 -19.11 -0.14 14.35
C SER A 162 -18.22 -0.33 13.12
N TYR A 163 -18.70 0.15 11.96
CA TYR A 163 -17.92 0.39 10.74
C TYR A 163 -18.57 1.52 9.95
N ASP A 164 -17.82 2.45 9.37
CA ASP A 164 -18.39 3.41 8.43
C ASP A 164 -18.96 2.74 7.18
N VAL A 165 -18.26 1.72 6.69
CA VAL A 165 -18.70 0.89 5.57
C VAL A 165 -18.58 -0.59 5.94
N TYR A 166 -19.69 -1.31 5.92
CA TYR A 166 -19.73 -2.77 5.96
C TYR A 166 -20.41 -3.28 4.70
N ILE A 167 -19.68 -3.98 3.84
CA ILE A 167 -20.19 -4.39 2.53
C ILE A 167 -19.83 -5.82 2.15
N GLY A 168 -20.71 -6.43 1.36
CA GLY A 168 -20.56 -7.77 0.80
C GLY A 168 -19.82 -7.77 -0.55
N PRO A 169 -20.22 -8.66 -1.48
CA PRO A 169 -19.53 -8.84 -2.76
C PRO A 169 -19.81 -7.70 -3.74
N LEU A 170 -18.83 -7.43 -4.60
CA LEU A 170 -18.88 -6.39 -5.63
C LEU A 170 -18.45 -6.95 -6.98
N THR A 171 -19.06 -6.54 -8.08
CA THR A 171 -18.70 -7.00 -9.43
C THR A 171 -18.76 -5.86 -10.42
N ILE A 172 -17.71 -5.75 -11.23
CA ILE A 172 -17.75 -4.91 -12.44
C ILE A 172 -18.41 -5.68 -13.58
N ASN A 173 -19.31 -5.02 -14.32
CA ASN A 173 -19.96 -5.61 -15.49
C ASN A 173 -18.94 -6.16 -16.49
N THR A 174 -19.17 -7.36 -17.02
CA THR A 174 -18.27 -8.05 -17.95
C THR A 174 -18.02 -7.29 -19.26
N GLY A 175 -18.97 -6.46 -19.69
CA GLY A 175 -18.84 -5.60 -20.88
C GLY A 175 -18.23 -4.23 -20.63
N ALA A 176 -17.90 -3.88 -19.38
CA ALA A 176 -17.25 -2.61 -19.09
C ALA A 176 -15.80 -2.61 -19.61
N THR A 177 -15.40 -1.52 -20.26
CA THR A 177 -13.98 -1.28 -20.59
C THR A 177 -13.36 -0.54 -19.42
N GLY A 178 -12.54 -1.22 -18.62
CA GLY A 178 -12.14 -0.73 -17.31
C GLY A 178 -13.30 -0.77 -16.31
N GLY A 179 -13.21 0.07 -15.28
CA GLY A 179 -14.19 0.17 -14.21
C GLY A 179 -13.49 0.50 -12.89
N SER A 180 -14.20 1.11 -11.96
CA SER A 180 -13.61 1.52 -10.69
C SER A 180 -14.48 1.09 -9.52
N ILE A 181 -13.84 0.53 -8.50
CA ILE A 181 -14.43 0.28 -7.19
C ILE A 181 -13.71 1.18 -6.19
N THR A 182 -14.41 2.16 -5.64
CA THR A 182 -13.88 3.04 -4.59
C THR A 182 -14.73 2.90 -3.35
N ILE A 183 -14.10 2.52 -2.25
CA ILE A 183 -14.75 2.37 -0.94
C ILE A 183 -14.03 3.31 0.02
N THR A 184 -14.78 4.23 0.62
CA THR A 184 -14.29 5.21 1.58
C THR A 184 -15.05 5.09 2.89
N GLY A 185 -14.35 4.88 4.00
CA GLY A 185 -14.94 4.84 5.35
C GLY A 185 -14.21 5.78 6.29
N ASN A 186 -14.83 6.90 6.67
CA ASN A 186 -14.16 7.94 7.46
C ASN A 186 -14.97 8.41 8.67
N VAL A 187 -14.33 8.41 9.84
CA VAL A 187 -14.87 9.02 11.05
C VAL A 187 -14.41 10.48 11.12
N ILE A 188 -15.36 11.42 11.17
CA ILE A 188 -15.05 12.84 11.11
C ILE A 188 -14.27 13.29 12.34
N GLY A 189 -13.07 13.83 12.12
CA GLY A 189 -12.22 14.40 13.16
C GLY A 189 -11.54 13.40 14.09
N THR A 190 -11.70 12.09 13.88
CA THR A 190 -11.15 11.04 14.74
C THR A 190 -10.41 9.97 13.93
N PRO A 191 -9.24 10.32 13.34
CA PRO A 191 -8.38 9.31 12.74
C PRO A 191 -7.88 8.32 13.80
N GLY A 192 -7.72 7.05 13.44
CA GLY A 192 -7.19 6.04 14.36
C GLY A 192 -7.67 4.63 14.09
N ALA A 193 -8.16 3.97 15.14
CA ALA A 193 -8.45 2.54 15.16
C ALA A 193 -9.95 2.18 15.21
N ALA A 194 -10.84 3.12 14.87
CA ALA A 194 -12.27 2.83 14.76
C ALA A 194 -12.55 1.95 13.52
N GLY A 195 -13.79 1.48 13.38
CA GLY A 195 -14.19 0.73 12.20
C GLY A 195 -14.35 1.66 10.99
N GLY A 196 -13.40 1.67 10.07
CA GLY A 196 -13.54 2.39 8.81
C GLY A 196 -14.26 1.52 7.76
N ILE A 197 -13.56 0.53 7.23
CA ILE A 197 -14.07 -0.35 6.18
C ILE A 197 -14.04 -1.81 6.65
N TYR A 198 -15.13 -2.53 6.43
CA TYR A 198 -15.22 -3.98 6.48
C TYR A 198 -15.82 -4.51 5.19
N GLN A 199 -15.05 -5.30 4.44
CA GLN A 199 -15.45 -5.87 3.15
C GLN A 199 -15.28 -7.39 3.22
N SER A 200 -16.37 -8.15 3.11
CA SER A 200 -16.34 -9.61 3.33
C SER A 200 -16.61 -10.47 2.11
N GLY A 201 -17.31 -9.95 1.10
CA GLY A 201 -17.67 -10.73 -0.09
C GLY A 201 -16.60 -10.72 -1.18
N ALA A 202 -16.70 -11.61 -2.17
CA ALA A 202 -15.76 -11.59 -3.30
C ALA A 202 -15.87 -10.28 -4.12
N ILE A 203 -14.74 -9.79 -4.61
CA ILE A 203 -14.67 -8.70 -5.58
C ILE A 203 -14.22 -9.27 -6.92
N THR A 204 -14.99 -9.01 -7.96
CA THR A 204 -14.65 -9.40 -9.34
C THR A 204 -14.46 -8.17 -10.20
N GLY A 205 -13.25 -7.98 -10.71
CA GLY A 205 -12.89 -6.93 -11.67
C GLY A 205 -12.65 -7.47 -13.07
N VAL A 206 -12.80 -6.61 -14.07
CA VAL A 206 -12.50 -6.88 -15.48
C VAL A 206 -11.16 -6.24 -15.88
N SER A 207 -10.78 -6.37 -17.15
CA SER A 207 -9.57 -5.75 -17.69
C SER A 207 -9.59 -4.23 -17.44
N GLY A 208 -8.57 -3.72 -16.75
CA GLY A 208 -8.41 -2.30 -16.43
C GLY A 208 -9.15 -1.83 -15.18
N THR A 209 -9.71 -2.74 -14.35
CA THR A 209 -10.41 -2.34 -13.12
C THR A 209 -9.46 -1.72 -12.09
N ASN A 210 -9.81 -0.54 -11.58
CA ASN A 210 -9.18 0.09 -10.41
C ASN A 210 -9.97 -0.23 -9.15
N ILE A 211 -9.27 -0.51 -8.04
CA ILE A 211 -9.87 -0.75 -6.74
C ILE A 211 -9.16 0.12 -5.70
N SER A 212 -9.92 0.82 -4.87
CA SER A 212 -9.39 1.66 -3.80
C SER A 212 -10.19 1.51 -2.52
N PHE A 213 -9.51 1.17 -1.43
CA PHE A 213 -10.02 1.21 -0.07
C PHE A 213 -9.34 2.37 0.66
N ILE A 214 -10.12 3.34 1.11
CA ILE A 214 -9.62 4.60 1.67
C ILE A 214 -10.27 4.83 3.03
N SER A 215 -9.48 5.02 4.08
CA SER A 215 -10.02 5.19 5.43
C SER A 215 -9.07 5.99 6.30
N ASN A 216 -9.57 6.91 7.10
CA ASN A 216 -8.79 7.51 8.19
C ASN A 216 -8.73 6.61 9.44
N ASN A 217 -9.31 5.41 9.34
CA ASN A 217 -9.43 4.41 10.38
C ASN A 217 -9.05 3.01 9.84
N ASN A 218 -9.47 1.94 10.49
CA ASN A 218 -9.12 0.58 10.05
C ASN A 218 -9.75 0.21 8.71
N ILE A 219 -9.01 -0.54 7.89
CA ILE A 219 -9.48 -1.23 6.70
C ILE A 219 -9.37 -2.73 6.96
N SER A 220 -10.49 -3.44 6.87
CA SER A 220 -10.56 -4.91 6.91
C SER A 220 -11.16 -5.41 5.61
N GLN A 221 -10.31 -5.81 4.67
CA GLN A 221 -10.71 -6.39 3.40
C GLN A 221 -10.49 -7.90 3.48
N ASN A 222 -11.57 -8.65 3.70
CA ASN A 222 -11.55 -10.09 3.96
C ASN A 222 -11.97 -10.91 2.73
N GLY A 223 -12.72 -10.31 1.80
CA GLY A 223 -13.14 -10.98 0.57
C GLY A 223 -11.97 -11.34 -0.35
N ALA A 224 -12.13 -12.37 -1.19
CA ALA A 224 -11.17 -12.61 -2.26
C ALA A 224 -11.33 -11.54 -3.36
N ILE A 225 -10.22 -11.04 -3.89
CA ILE A 225 -10.20 -10.15 -5.05
C ILE A 225 -9.73 -10.98 -6.26
N ALA A 226 -10.59 -11.08 -7.28
CA ALA A 226 -10.28 -11.70 -8.56
C ALA A 226 -10.25 -10.63 -9.65
N LEU A 227 -9.08 -10.46 -10.29
CA LEU A 227 -8.90 -9.55 -11.43
C LEU A 227 -8.62 -10.35 -12.70
N ALA A 228 -9.28 -9.97 -13.78
CA ALA A 228 -8.89 -10.40 -15.12
C ALA A 228 -7.49 -9.85 -15.49
N ALA A 229 -6.86 -10.45 -16.50
CA ALA A 229 -5.66 -9.90 -17.09
C ALA A 229 -5.97 -8.49 -17.64
N ASN A 230 -5.09 -7.53 -17.38
CA ASN A 230 -5.29 -6.17 -17.85
C ASN A 230 -4.77 -6.03 -19.29
N ALA A 231 -5.69 -5.88 -20.23
CA ALA A 231 -5.46 -5.63 -21.64
C ALA A 231 -6.08 -4.31 -22.11
N SER A 232 -6.37 -3.36 -21.21
CA SER A 232 -7.10 -2.12 -21.55
C SER A 232 -6.23 -1.05 -22.23
N GLY A 233 -4.91 -1.23 -22.28
CA GLY A 233 -3.97 -0.22 -22.76
C GLY A 233 -3.60 0.83 -21.70
N THR A 234 -4.14 0.72 -20.48
CA THR A 234 -3.89 1.64 -19.36
C THR A 234 -3.56 0.86 -18.09
N ALA A 235 -2.65 1.38 -17.27
CA ALA A 235 -2.38 0.79 -15.96
C ALA A 235 -3.63 0.84 -15.07
N SER A 236 -3.83 -0.19 -14.23
CA SER A 236 -4.82 -0.20 -13.17
C SER A 236 -4.17 -0.38 -11.80
N ASN A 237 -4.87 -0.01 -10.74
CA ASN A 237 -4.33 -0.03 -9.38
C ASN A 237 -5.27 -0.74 -8.40
N LEU A 238 -4.69 -1.52 -7.48
CA LEU A 238 -5.30 -1.94 -6.23
C LEU A 238 -4.65 -1.16 -5.09
N ILE A 239 -5.43 -0.32 -4.42
CA ILE A 239 -4.96 0.63 -3.41
C ILE A 239 -5.63 0.35 -2.08
N TYR A 240 -4.82 0.21 -1.03
CA TYR A 240 -5.23 0.34 0.36
C TYR A 240 -4.59 1.60 0.94
N ASP A 241 -5.39 2.50 1.50
CA ASP A 241 -4.94 3.83 1.90
C ASP A 241 -5.50 4.22 3.27
N THR A 242 -4.61 4.24 4.27
CA THR A 242 -4.87 4.82 5.60
C THR A 242 -4.01 6.05 5.90
N THR A 243 -3.59 6.78 4.87
CA THR A 243 -2.71 7.96 5.02
C THR A 243 -3.37 9.13 5.74
N THR A 244 -4.70 9.26 5.66
CA THR A 244 -5.48 10.22 6.45
C THR A 244 -5.71 9.77 7.90
N GLY A 245 -5.29 8.55 8.24
CA GLY A 245 -5.35 7.99 9.58
C GLY A 245 -4.12 8.36 10.42
N ASN A 246 -3.80 7.52 11.39
CA ASN A 246 -2.60 7.68 12.22
C ASN A 246 -1.95 6.32 12.51
N LYS A 247 -0.91 6.32 13.36
CA LYS A 247 -0.15 5.11 13.73
C LYS A 247 -0.97 3.92 14.27
N THR A 248 -2.22 4.15 14.68
CA THR A 248 -3.12 3.12 15.23
C THR A 248 -4.10 2.56 14.21
N SER A 249 -4.22 3.16 13.03
CA SER A 249 -5.00 2.60 11.92
C SER A 249 -4.41 1.27 11.49
N THR A 250 -5.18 0.42 10.82
CA THR A 250 -4.71 -0.89 10.35
C THR A 250 -5.22 -1.16 8.94
N ILE A 251 -4.47 -2.00 8.21
CA ILE A 251 -4.87 -2.52 6.90
C ILE A 251 -4.78 -4.05 6.95
N GLY A 252 -5.92 -4.71 6.87
CA GLY A 252 -6.05 -6.13 6.54
C GLY A 252 -6.40 -6.27 5.06
N ALA A 253 -5.57 -7.00 4.31
CA ALA A 253 -5.78 -7.28 2.89
C ALA A 253 -6.10 -8.77 2.69
N GLY A 254 -7.10 -9.05 1.86
CA GLY A 254 -7.57 -10.37 1.51
C GLY A 254 -6.72 -11.00 0.41
N ALA A 255 -7.11 -12.21 0.00
CA ALA A 255 -6.43 -12.91 -1.08
C ALA A 255 -6.61 -12.18 -2.42
N LEU A 256 -5.52 -11.99 -3.15
CA LEU A 256 -5.50 -11.43 -4.50
C LEU A 256 -5.20 -12.53 -5.52
N THR A 257 -6.04 -12.65 -6.54
CA THR A 257 -5.82 -13.52 -7.70
C THR A 257 -5.91 -12.69 -8.97
N ILE A 258 -4.88 -12.78 -9.82
CA ILE A 258 -4.81 -12.11 -11.11
C ILE A 258 -4.69 -13.18 -12.19
N THR A 259 -5.53 -13.09 -13.22
CA THR A 259 -5.41 -13.96 -14.39
C THR A 259 -4.14 -13.61 -15.18
N ALA A 260 -3.35 -14.62 -15.55
CA ALA A 260 -2.12 -14.43 -16.32
C ALA A 260 -2.37 -13.81 -17.72
N GLY A 261 -1.35 -13.17 -18.28
CA GLY A 261 -1.39 -12.64 -19.66
C GLY A 261 -1.75 -11.15 -19.78
N SER A 262 -1.48 -10.35 -18.75
CA SER A 262 -1.69 -8.89 -18.83
C SER A 262 -0.75 -8.24 -19.86
N THR A 263 -1.24 -7.26 -20.60
CA THR A 263 -0.46 -6.40 -21.51
C THR A 263 -0.39 -4.95 -21.02
N SER A 264 -1.12 -4.61 -19.97
CA SER A 264 -1.08 -3.35 -19.23
C SER A 264 -0.88 -3.63 -17.74
N ALA A 265 -0.23 -2.70 -17.04
CA ALA A 265 0.13 -2.91 -15.63
C ALA A 265 -1.10 -3.06 -14.73
N ILE A 266 -0.96 -3.88 -13.69
CA ILE A 266 -1.82 -3.88 -12.52
C ILE A 266 -0.87 -3.63 -11.35
N ASN A 267 -1.00 -2.49 -10.67
CA ASN A 267 -0.11 -2.11 -9.58
C ASN A 267 -0.76 -2.40 -8.23
N TYR A 268 0.05 -2.70 -7.23
CA TYR A 268 -0.38 -2.90 -5.85
C TYR A 268 0.19 -1.82 -4.95
N LEU A 269 -0.67 -1.13 -4.21
CA LEU A 269 -0.27 -0.06 -3.30
C LEU A 269 -0.90 -0.27 -1.91
N MET A 270 -0.07 -0.28 -0.88
CA MET A 270 -0.50 -0.29 0.51
C MET A 270 0.17 0.87 1.25
N LYS A 271 -0.63 1.84 1.69
CA LYS A 271 -0.14 3.10 2.25
C LYS A 271 -0.75 3.40 3.62
N SER A 272 0.03 3.91 4.53
CA SER A 272 -0.42 4.43 5.83
C SER A 272 0.41 5.63 6.28
N ASN A 273 0.00 6.27 7.39
CA ASN A 273 0.77 7.34 8.03
C ASN A 273 1.28 6.88 9.42
N GLY A 274 2.39 6.15 9.40
CA GLY A 274 3.10 5.65 10.58
C GLY A 274 2.54 4.35 11.16
N SER A 275 1.48 3.78 10.57
CA SER A 275 0.91 2.49 11.00
C SER A 275 1.72 1.32 10.45
N ALA A 276 1.71 0.19 11.17
CA ALA A 276 2.31 -1.05 10.71
C ALA A 276 1.58 -1.64 9.50
N LEU A 277 2.34 -2.12 8.52
CA LEU A 277 1.82 -2.82 7.34
C LEU A 277 2.23 -4.30 7.37
N SER A 278 1.29 -5.18 7.01
CA SER A 278 1.57 -6.60 6.80
C SER A 278 0.95 -7.11 5.50
N PRO A 279 1.58 -6.82 4.35
CA PRO A 279 1.09 -7.33 3.08
C PRO A 279 1.21 -8.86 3.03
N PRO A 280 0.24 -9.57 2.42
CA PRO A 280 0.35 -11.00 2.15
C PRO A 280 1.37 -11.24 1.02
N ALA A 281 1.43 -12.48 0.51
CA ALA A 281 2.12 -12.72 -0.76
C ALA A 281 1.43 -11.95 -1.89
N ILE A 282 2.19 -11.18 -2.67
CA ILE A 282 1.70 -10.37 -3.78
C ILE A 282 2.50 -10.68 -5.03
N SER A 283 1.81 -11.02 -6.11
CA SER A 283 2.37 -11.13 -7.46
C SER A 283 1.50 -10.31 -8.40
N VAL A 284 2.11 -9.34 -9.07
CA VAL A 284 1.41 -8.43 -9.97
C VAL A 284 2.23 -8.16 -11.23
N PRO A 285 1.58 -7.96 -12.39
CA PRO A 285 2.29 -7.62 -13.60
C PRO A 285 2.95 -6.22 -13.55
N GLY A 286 2.37 -5.29 -12.78
CA GLY A 286 2.89 -3.94 -12.55
C GLY A 286 3.83 -3.85 -11.35
N TYR A 287 3.90 -2.67 -10.73
CA TYR A 287 4.78 -2.42 -9.58
C TYR A 287 4.08 -2.69 -8.24
N ILE A 288 4.90 -2.86 -7.19
CA ILE A 288 4.44 -2.95 -5.79
C ILE A 288 4.99 -1.75 -5.01
N PHE A 289 4.12 -1.05 -4.29
CA PHE A 289 4.48 0.09 -3.44
C PHE A 289 3.93 -0.09 -2.02
N LEU A 290 4.84 -0.18 -1.05
CA LEU A 290 4.51 -0.26 0.38
C LEU A 290 5.08 0.99 1.07
N ASP A 291 4.23 1.76 1.73
CA ASP A 291 4.66 3.03 2.32
C ASP A 291 3.90 3.35 3.61
N ASN A 292 4.60 3.34 4.75
CA ASN A 292 4.03 3.84 6.00
C ASN A 292 4.56 5.22 6.41
N THR A 293 5.26 5.92 5.52
CA THR A 293 5.92 7.21 5.79
C THR A 293 5.04 8.41 5.41
N CYS A 294 4.19 8.24 4.40
CA CYS A 294 3.33 9.27 3.82
C CYS A 294 4.03 10.63 3.57
N PRO A 295 5.02 10.71 2.66
CA PRO A 295 5.78 11.96 2.42
C PRO A 295 4.91 13.09 1.86
N GLY A 296 3.77 12.78 1.22
CA GLY A 296 2.81 13.75 0.72
C GLY A 296 1.74 14.19 1.74
N CYS A 297 1.72 13.62 2.94
CA CYS A 297 0.81 14.05 3.99
C CYS A 297 1.20 15.45 4.52
N ALA A 298 0.22 16.20 5.04
CA ALA A 298 0.48 17.47 5.72
C ALA A 298 1.46 17.29 6.91
N THR A 299 1.36 16.15 7.59
CA THR A 299 2.31 15.72 8.62
C THR A 299 2.79 14.30 8.27
N PRO A 300 3.93 14.16 7.59
CA PRO A 300 4.54 12.86 7.32
C PRO A 300 4.93 12.14 8.61
N ALA A 301 4.89 10.81 8.58
CA ALA A 301 5.38 10.01 9.68
C ALA A 301 6.90 10.10 9.78
N THR A 302 7.38 10.21 11.02
CA THR A 302 8.78 10.25 11.40
C THR A 302 9.06 9.10 12.35
N ALA A 303 10.34 8.79 12.58
CA ALA A 303 10.71 7.74 13.53
C ALA A 303 10.14 8.00 14.94
N ALA A 304 9.84 9.26 15.29
CA ALA A 304 9.20 9.64 16.55
C ALA A 304 7.66 9.50 16.56
N THR A 305 7.01 9.47 15.40
CA THR A 305 5.53 9.47 15.29
C THR A 305 4.96 8.16 14.74
N ALA A 306 5.79 7.25 14.22
CA ALA A 306 5.39 5.90 13.81
C ALA A 306 4.90 5.02 14.98
N ALA A 307 4.33 3.86 14.65
CA ALA A 307 3.87 2.84 15.60
C ALA A 307 5.01 2.41 16.54
N VAL A 308 4.71 2.36 17.84
CA VAL A 308 5.70 2.14 18.90
C VAL A 308 6.01 0.65 19.05
N SER A 309 7.30 0.30 19.03
CA SER A 309 7.85 -1.01 19.42
C SER A 309 7.37 -2.23 18.61
N GLY A 310 6.69 -2.02 17.48
CA GLY A 310 6.36 -3.05 16.49
C GLY A 310 7.07 -2.79 15.17
N ASN A 311 7.19 -3.83 14.33
CA ASN A 311 7.75 -3.67 13.00
C ASN A 311 6.87 -2.72 12.16
N ALA A 312 7.48 -1.77 11.45
CA ALA A 312 6.76 -0.86 10.58
C ALA A 312 6.19 -1.57 9.34
N ILE A 313 6.97 -2.46 8.71
CA ILE A 313 6.50 -3.33 7.64
C ILE A 313 6.97 -4.76 7.92
N THR A 314 6.05 -5.71 7.97
CA THR A 314 6.36 -7.15 8.08
C THR A 314 5.77 -7.89 6.90
N LEU A 315 6.63 -8.45 6.04
CA LEU A 315 6.14 -9.21 4.89
C LEU A 315 5.52 -10.54 5.35
N GLY A 316 4.24 -10.73 5.04
CA GLY A 316 3.52 -11.98 5.27
C GLY A 316 3.74 -13.01 4.16
N GLY A 317 4.41 -12.63 3.07
CA GLY A 317 4.71 -13.50 1.93
C GLY A 317 5.65 -12.83 0.92
N ALA A 318 5.97 -13.54 -0.16
CA ALA A 318 6.84 -13.04 -1.22
C ALA A 318 6.19 -11.90 -2.02
N LEU A 319 7.02 -10.99 -2.52
CA LEU A 319 6.62 -9.89 -3.41
C LEU A 319 7.21 -10.12 -4.80
N SER A 320 6.38 -10.09 -5.85
CA SER A 320 6.80 -10.22 -7.25
C SER A 320 6.18 -9.12 -8.10
N ALA A 321 7.00 -8.21 -8.61
CA ALA A 321 6.65 -7.28 -9.67
C ALA A 321 7.20 -7.79 -11.00
N ASP A 322 6.36 -7.88 -12.03
CA ASP A 322 6.79 -8.47 -13.30
C ASP A 322 7.16 -7.41 -14.35
N THR A 323 7.10 -7.80 -15.62
CA THR A 323 7.68 -7.06 -16.75
C THR A 323 6.98 -5.73 -17.06
N LEU A 324 5.77 -5.49 -16.54
CA LEU A 324 5.02 -4.24 -16.76
C LEU A 324 5.19 -3.23 -15.62
N ALA A 325 6.10 -3.49 -14.67
CA ALA A 325 6.39 -2.59 -13.55
C ALA A 325 7.14 -1.29 -13.95
N GLY A 326 7.52 -1.16 -15.22
CA GLY A 326 8.23 0.01 -15.74
C GLY A 326 9.59 0.20 -15.06
N THR A 327 9.89 1.41 -14.60
CA THR A 327 11.14 1.71 -13.88
C THR A 327 11.04 1.50 -12.37
N THR A 328 9.83 1.27 -11.83
CA THR A 328 9.55 1.29 -10.39
C THR A 328 9.84 -0.05 -9.71
N GLY A 329 9.39 -1.16 -10.28
CA GLY A 329 9.58 -2.50 -9.70
C GLY A 329 8.92 -2.69 -8.33
N VAL A 330 9.71 -2.97 -7.29
CA VAL A 330 9.23 -3.02 -5.90
C VAL A 330 9.84 -1.87 -5.10
N THR A 331 8.99 -1.07 -4.47
CA THR A 331 9.42 0.05 -3.62
C THR A 331 8.81 -0.06 -2.22
N ILE A 332 9.66 0.02 -1.20
CA ILE A 332 9.29 -0.07 0.21
C ILE A 332 9.84 1.14 0.96
N ASN A 333 8.96 1.95 1.52
CA ASN A 333 9.30 3.08 2.39
C ASN A 333 8.79 2.79 3.79
N ALA A 334 9.72 2.65 4.75
CA ALA A 334 9.39 2.30 6.12
C ALA A 334 9.89 3.35 7.12
N VAL A 335 9.06 3.64 8.12
CA VAL A 335 9.42 4.43 9.29
C VAL A 335 8.97 3.71 10.57
N ALA A 336 9.90 3.49 11.50
CA ALA A 336 9.67 2.75 12.75
C ALA A 336 10.09 3.53 13.99
N ASN A 337 9.36 3.30 15.10
CA ASN A 337 9.62 3.91 16.40
C ASN A 337 10.09 2.85 17.43
N GLY A 338 11.03 3.25 18.29
CA GLY A 338 11.50 2.42 19.39
C GLY A 338 12.27 1.20 18.90
N THR A 339 11.99 0.04 19.49
CA THR A 339 12.71 -1.22 19.26
C THR A 339 12.22 -2.02 18.05
N GLY A 340 11.14 -1.57 17.38
CA GLY A 340 10.59 -2.26 16.22
C GLY A 340 11.48 -2.14 15.00
N ASN A 341 11.46 -3.15 14.11
CA ASN A 341 12.22 -3.08 12.87
C ASN A 341 11.51 -2.17 11.85
N GLY A 342 12.25 -1.50 10.99
CA GLY A 342 11.65 -0.75 9.87
C GLY A 342 11.00 -1.68 8.86
N LEU A 343 11.79 -2.58 8.28
CA LEU A 343 11.32 -3.66 7.41
C LEU A 343 11.80 -5.00 7.96
N SER A 344 10.85 -5.90 8.20
CA SER A 344 11.08 -7.32 8.48
C SER A 344 10.63 -8.15 7.28
N GLN A 345 11.58 -8.50 6.41
CA GLN A 345 11.32 -9.33 5.23
C GLN A 345 11.13 -10.81 5.60
N GLY A 346 11.86 -11.31 6.60
CA GLY A 346 11.95 -12.75 6.89
C GLY A 346 12.57 -13.51 5.72
N ALA A 347 12.15 -14.77 5.51
CA ALA A 347 12.61 -15.61 4.39
C ALA A 347 11.85 -15.35 3.07
N ASN A 348 11.02 -14.32 3.01
CA ASN A 348 10.19 -14.04 1.85
C ASN A 348 11.02 -13.38 0.74
N ALA A 349 10.90 -13.88 -0.49
CA ALA A 349 11.59 -13.29 -1.63
C ALA A 349 10.98 -11.94 -2.03
N ILE A 350 11.83 -11.02 -2.50
CA ILE A 350 11.42 -9.80 -3.21
C ILE A 350 12.00 -9.88 -4.61
N ALA A 351 11.14 -9.97 -5.62
CA ALA A 351 11.52 -10.10 -7.02
C ALA A 351 10.94 -8.97 -7.87
N SER A 352 11.74 -8.48 -8.81
CA SER A 352 11.34 -7.50 -9.80
C SER A 352 11.93 -7.87 -11.17
N SER A 353 11.06 -8.15 -12.15
CA SER A 353 11.51 -8.49 -13.51
C SER A 353 11.72 -7.25 -14.39
N ALA A 354 11.10 -6.12 -14.04
CA ALA A 354 11.32 -4.81 -14.63
C ALA A 354 11.28 -3.75 -13.54
N GLY A 355 12.10 -2.71 -13.65
CA GLY A 355 12.28 -1.75 -12.55
C GLY A 355 13.06 -2.36 -11.37
N GLY A 356 13.63 -1.50 -10.54
CA GLY A 356 14.51 -1.93 -9.45
C GLY A 356 13.76 -2.47 -8.22
N VAL A 357 14.53 -2.87 -7.21
CA VAL A 357 14.03 -3.03 -5.84
C VAL A 357 14.61 -1.90 -5.00
N THR A 358 13.75 -1.05 -4.44
CA THR A 358 14.15 0.07 -3.57
C THR A 358 13.58 -0.11 -2.18
N ILE A 359 14.44 -0.14 -1.18
CA ILE A 359 14.08 -0.22 0.24
C ILE A 359 14.66 1.01 0.93
N THR A 360 13.79 1.86 1.47
CA THR A 360 14.18 3.03 2.26
C THR A 360 13.59 2.92 3.65
N VAL A 361 14.44 3.00 4.68
CA VAL A 361 14.03 2.85 6.08
C VAL A 361 14.57 3.99 6.94
N ASN A 362 13.72 4.52 7.82
CA ASN A 362 14.10 5.40 8.91
C ASN A 362 13.58 4.85 10.25
N GLY A 363 14.48 4.34 11.10
CA GLY A 363 14.16 3.70 12.38
C GLY A 363 14.84 4.37 13.58
N GLN A 364 14.57 3.86 14.78
CA GLN A 364 15.25 4.28 16.01
C GLN A 364 16.22 3.21 16.54
N THR A 365 15.82 2.48 17.58
CA THR A 365 16.70 1.55 18.30
C THR A 365 16.59 0.12 17.78
N GLY A 366 15.49 -0.22 17.09
CA GLY A 366 15.35 -1.46 16.33
C GLY A 366 16.20 -1.49 15.07
N THR A 367 16.22 -2.65 14.39
CA THR A 367 16.96 -2.79 13.13
C THR A 367 16.21 -2.06 12.00
N GLY A 368 16.90 -1.29 11.17
CA GLY A 368 16.27 -0.64 10.01
C GLY A 368 15.66 -1.69 9.07
N TYR A 369 16.50 -2.42 8.35
CA TYR A 369 16.11 -3.51 7.46
C TYR A 369 16.66 -4.85 7.97
N THR A 370 15.80 -5.88 8.07
CA THR A 370 16.19 -7.26 8.37
C THR A 370 15.58 -8.26 7.39
N GLY A 371 16.39 -9.20 6.88
CA GLY A 371 15.98 -10.16 5.87
C GLY A 371 16.88 -11.38 5.74
N SER A 372 16.28 -12.50 5.31
CA SER A 372 16.99 -13.71 4.89
C SER A 372 16.46 -14.26 3.56
N GLY A 373 15.40 -13.66 3.01
CA GLY A 373 14.86 -13.97 1.70
C GLY A 373 15.72 -13.37 0.59
N ALA A 374 15.64 -13.95 -0.60
CA ALA A 374 16.37 -13.42 -1.75
C ALA A 374 15.77 -12.10 -2.25
N ILE A 375 16.61 -11.14 -2.60
CA ILE A 375 16.23 -9.95 -3.37
C ILE A 375 16.76 -10.12 -4.79
N THR A 376 15.87 -10.13 -5.78
CA THR A 376 16.23 -10.35 -7.19
C THR A 376 15.66 -9.26 -8.09
N ALA A 377 16.52 -8.50 -8.74
CA ALA A 377 16.19 -7.53 -9.78
C ALA A 377 17.24 -7.60 -10.90
N THR A 378 17.34 -8.76 -11.56
CA THR A 378 18.40 -9.07 -12.54
C THR A 378 18.48 -7.99 -13.63
N GLY A 379 19.66 -7.40 -13.81
CA GLY A 379 19.89 -6.31 -14.75
C GLY A 379 19.40 -4.92 -14.29
N GLN A 380 18.62 -4.85 -13.21
CA GLN A 380 18.05 -3.62 -12.64
C GLN A 380 18.79 -3.19 -11.36
N ALA A 381 18.44 -2.03 -10.80
CA ALA A 381 19.02 -1.60 -9.53
C ALA A 381 18.38 -2.32 -8.33
N VAL A 382 19.19 -2.71 -7.36
CA VAL A 382 18.76 -3.00 -5.98
C VAL A 382 19.37 -1.94 -5.08
N THR A 383 18.52 -1.17 -4.39
CA THR A 383 18.92 -0.06 -3.54
C THR A 383 18.33 -0.24 -2.16
N ILE A 384 19.20 -0.33 -1.14
CA ILE A 384 18.80 -0.48 0.27
C ILE A 384 19.43 0.66 1.06
N ASN A 385 18.59 1.55 1.56
CA ASN A 385 18.97 2.67 2.40
C ASN A 385 18.29 2.52 3.75
N ALA A 386 19.05 2.44 4.82
CA ALA A 386 18.49 2.41 6.17
C ALA A 386 19.25 3.35 7.09
N THR A 387 18.50 4.13 7.86
CA THR A 387 19.02 5.00 8.91
C THR A 387 18.38 4.62 10.23
N THR A 388 19.17 4.50 11.29
CA THR A 388 18.72 4.20 12.66
C THR A 388 19.36 5.18 13.64
N THR A 389 18.79 5.32 14.83
CA THR A 389 19.43 6.14 15.88
C THR A 389 20.57 5.39 16.55
N THR A 390 20.31 4.15 16.97
CA THR A 390 21.29 3.30 17.66
C THR A 390 21.26 1.82 17.27
N GLY A 391 20.21 1.35 16.57
CA GLY A 391 20.12 -0.03 16.12
C GLY A 391 20.96 -0.31 14.89
N SER A 392 21.08 -1.57 14.49
CA SER A 392 21.66 -1.91 13.18
C SER A 392 20.84 -1.28 12.06
N ALA A 393 21.50 -0.66 11.09
CA ALA A 393 20.79 -0.12 9.93
C ALA A 393 20.29 -1.26 9.05
N ILE A 394 21.15 -2.22 8.72
CA ILE A 394 20.88 -3.34 7.82
C ILE A 394 21.39 -4.66 8.41
N ASN A 395 20.55 -5.68 8.37
CA ASN A 395 20.89 -7.07 8.66
C ASN A 395 20.28 -7.99 7.61
N ASP A 396 21.01 -8.19 6.52
CA ASP A 396 20.65 -9.06 5.41
C ASP A 396 21.54 -10.30 5.35
N THR A 397 20.90 -11.46 5.36
CA THR A 397 21.55 -12.76 5.21
C THR A 397 21.12 -13.47 3.92
N GLY A 398 20.25 -12.83 3.14
CA GLY A 398 19.68 -13.35 1.91
C GLY A 398 20.58 -13.08 0.71
N ALA A 399 20.37 -13.80 -0.39
CA ALA A 399 21.08 -13.51 -1.63
C ALA A 399 20.52 -12.22 -2.26
N ILE A 400 21.40 -11.38 -2.81
CA ILE A 400 21.02 -10.17 -3.55
C ILE A 400 21.54 -10.31 -4.98
N THR A 401 20.64 -10.27 -5.95
CA THR A 401 20.97 -10.28 -7.38
C THR A 401 20.43 -9.02 -8.05
N GLY A 402 21.31 -8.24 -8.68
CA GLY A 402 20.95 -7.01 -9.39
C GLY A 402 21.89 -6.70 -10.54
N GLY A 403 21.54 -5.75 -11.41
CA GLY A 403 22.51 -5.09 -12.29
C GLY A 403 23.45 -4.18 -11.47
N ILE A 404 22.87 -3.30 -10.65
CA ILE A 404 23.61 -2.44 -9.71
C ILE A 404 23.08 -2.73 -8.32
N VAL A 405 23.97 -2.96 -7.35
CA VAL A 405 23.60 -3.12 -5.94
C VAL A 405 24.19 -1.97 -5.13
N THR A 406 23.33 -1.19 -4.49
CA THR A 406 23.71 -0.08 -3.60
C THR A 406 23.12 -0.31 -2.23
N ILE A 407 23.98 -0.39 -1.21
CA ILE A 407 23.59 -0.63 0.17
C ILE A 407 24.17 0.49 1.03
N SER A 408 23.33 1.21 1.75
CA SER A 408 23.73 2.33 2.60
C SER A 408 23.08 2.21 3.97
N GLY A 409 23.89 1.95 4.99
CA GLY A 409 23.48 1.94 6.40
C GLY A 409 24.06 3.14 7.15
N ALA A 410 23.26 3.76 8.02
CA ALA A 410 23.73 4.85 8.88
C ALA A 410 23.15 4.77 10.30
N GLN A 411 23.99 5.06 11.29
CA GLN A 411 23.57 5.37 12.66
C GLN A 411 23.73 6.87 12.91
N THR A 412 22.70 7.52 13.45
CA THR A 412 22.71 8.99 13.60
C THR A 412 23.37 9.48 14.89
N THR A 413 23.67 8.59 15.83
CA THR A 413 24.23 8.98 17.14
C THR A 413 25.65 8.47 17.28
N ALA A 414 26.57 9.35 17.71
CA ALA A 414 27.99 9.03 17.90
C ALA A 414 28.26 7.94 18.96
N THR A 415 27.28 7.61 19.81
CA THR A 415 27.40 6.57 20.85
C THR A 415 26.84 5.21 20.42
N ALA A 416 26.33 5.09 19.20
CA ALA A 416 25.71 3.87 18.72
C ALA A 416 26.75 2.76 18.46
N THR A 417 26.59 1.60 19.11
CA THR A 417 27.60 0.53 19.12
C THR A 417 27.23 -0.70 18.27
N ALA A 418 25.98 -0.77 17.79
CA ALA A 418 25.50 -1.87 16.98
C ALA A 418 26.24 -1.92 15.63
N THR A 419 26.28 -3.12 15.03
CA THR A 419 26.83 -3.26 13.67
C THR A 419 25.95 -2.50 12.68
N VAL A 420 26.54 -1.63 11.85
CA VAL A 420 25.74 -0.78 10.95
C VAL A 420 25.09 -1.62 9.85
N ALA A 421 25.90 -2.37 9.10
CA ALA A 421 25.42 -3.20 8.00
C ALA A 421 26.02 -4.61 8.09
N THR A 422 25.16 -5.61 8.21
CA THR A 422 25.49 -7.03 7.99
C THR A 422 24.87 -7.45 6.68
N VAL A 423 25.68 -7.87 5.71
CA VAL A 423 25.25 -8.34 4.38
C VAL A 423 26.04 -9.60 4.05
N THR A 424 25.60 -10.74 4.57
CA THR A 424 26.39 -11.98 4.54
C THR A 424 25.95 -12.97 3.47
N GLY A 425 24.75 -12.80 2.91
CA GLY A 425 24.35 -13.55 1.73
C GLY A 425 25.14 -13.15 0.48
N LEU A 426 25.13 -14.02 -0.53
CA LEU A 426 25.84 -13.76 -1.79
C LEU A 426 25.24 -12.56 -2.52
N ILE A 427 26.07 -11.58 -2.84
CA ILE A 427 25.73 -10.51 -3.78
C ILE A 427 26.22 -10.90 -5.17
N THR A 428 25.34 -10.88 -6.18
CA THR A 428 25.70 -11.03 -7.60
C THR A 428 25.25 -9.79 -8.36
N ALA A 429 26.20 -9.01 -8.90
CA ALA A 429 25.87 -7.79 -9.63
C ALA A 429 26.92 -7.37 -10.67
N ASN A 430 26.60 -6.37 -11.50
CA ASN A 430 27.59 -5.74 -12.36
C ASN A 430 28.40 -4.69 -11.57
N THR A 431 27.81 -4.04 -10.58
CA THR A 431 28.52 -3.07 -9.74
C THR A 431 27.94 -3.14 -8.33
N VAL A 432 28.81 -3.08 -7.32
CA VAL A 432 28.41 -3.14 -5.92
C VAL A 432 28.99 -1.95 -5.19
N THR A 433 28.15 -1.20 -4.49
CA THR A 433 28.55 -0.11 -3.60
C THR A 433 27.92 -0.32 -2.24
N ILE A 434 28.75 -0.39 -1.21
CA ILE A 434 28.32 -0.52 0.18
C ILE A 434 28.89 0.63 1.00
N THR A 435 28.03 1.33 1.73
CA THR A 435 28.41 2.42 2.62
C THR A 435 27.84 2.17 4.01
N GLY A 436 28.70 2.17 5.02
CA GLY A 436 28.34 2.13 6.43
C GLY A 436 28.85 3.37 7.14
N ASN A 437 27.94 4.13 7.76
CA ASN A 437 28.25 5.28 8.59
C ASN A 437 27.86 4.97 10.03
N GLY A 438 28.82 4.61 10.88
CA GLY A 438 28.58 4.28 12.27
C GLY A 438 28.77 5.46 13.21
N GLY A 439 28.26 5.31 14.44
CA GLY A 439 28.57 6.22 15.53
C GLY A 439 29.89 5.84 16.20
N ALA A 440 29.83 4.76 16.97
CA ALA A 440 30.93 4.07 17.61
C ALA A 440 30.75 2.54 17.45
N ALA A 441 30.39 2.12 16.23
CA ALA A 441 30.01 0.74 15.94
C ALA A 441 31.18 -0.21 16.21
N SER A 442 30.93 -1.32 16.90
CA SER A 442 31.96 -2.35 17.11
C SER A 442 32.45 -2.96 15.80
N THR A 443 31.53 -3.11 14.84
CA THR A 443 31.78 -3.43 13.44
C THR A 443 30.93 -2.51 12.58
N ILE A 444 31.47 -1.84 11.57
CA ILE A 444 30.65 -0.96 10.73
C ILE A 444 30.00 -1.78 9.61
N VAL A 445 30.80 -2.43 8.75
CA VAL A 445 30.31 -3.30 7.67
C VAL A 445 30.82 -4.73 7.85
N SER A 446 29.90 -5.69 7.83
CA SER A 446 30.17 -7.12 7.71
C SER A 446 29.65 -7.63 6.37
N LEU A 447 30.55 -8.06 5.50
CA LEU A 447 30.27 -8.45 4.12
C LEU A 447 30.60 -9.93 3.86
N GLY A 448 29.65 -10.62 3.23
CA GLY A 448 29.79 -12.00 2.78
C GLY A 448 30.46 -12.12 1.42
N ALA A 449 29.98 -13.08 0.63
CA ALA A 449 30.49 -13.36 -0.70
C ALA A 449 29.98 -12.34 -1.72
N VAL A 450 30.82 -11.99 -2.70
CA VAL A 450 30.45 -11.08 -3.80
C VAL A 450 30.89 -11.69 -5.12
N THR A 451 30.01 -11.65 -6.11
CA THR A 451 30.32 -11.94 -7.51
C THR A 451 30.05 -10.70 -8.33
N ILE A 452 31.09 -10.17 -8.97
CA ILE A 452 30.96 -9.19 -10.04
C ILE A 452 30.87 -9.92 -11.38
N ASN A 453 29.84 -9.60 -12.15
CA ASN A 453 29.57 -10.22 -13.45
C ASN A 453 30.60 -9.82 -14.50
N ALA A 454 30.80 -10.68 -15.50
CA ALA A 454 31.62 -10.35 -16.66
C ALA A 454 31.09 -9.10 -17.38
N GLY A 455 32.00 -8.20 -17.76
CA GLY A 455 31.65 -6.89 -18.34
C GLY A 455 31.04 -5.90 -17.34
N GLY A 456 31.09 -6.20 -16.04
CA GLY A 456 30.68 -5.30 -14.97
C GLY A 456 31.68 -4.16 -14.69
N GLY A 457 31.55 -3.58 -13.51
CA GLY A 457 32.35 -2.51 -12.95
C GLY A 457 32.74 -2.82 -11.50
N ASN A 458 32.91 -1.79 -10.68
CA ASN A 458 33.65 -1.91 -9.44
C ASN A 458 32.87 -2.56 -8.27
N LEU A 459 33.63 -3.09 -7.31
CA LEU A 459 33.21 -3.28 -5.92
C LEU A 459 33.79 -2.16 -5.06
N THR A 460 32.93 -1.40 -4.37
CA THR A 460 33.35 -0.33 -3.45
C THR A 460 32.67 -0.51 -2.11
N VAL A 461 33.47 -0.56 -1.03
CA VAL A 461 33.02 -0.66 0.35
C VAL A 461 33.64 0.47 1.15
N THR A 462 32.81 1.33 1.73
CA THR A 462 33.24 2.42 2.61
C THR A 462 32.58 2.25 3.97
N ALA A 463 33.36 2.26 5.05
CA ALA A 463 32.85 2.03 6.39
C ALA A 463 33.55 2.93 7.41
N ASN A 464 32.86 3.98 7.87
CA ASN A 464 33.43 4.99 8.77
C ASN A 464 32.56 5.21 10.00
N ASP A 465 33.19 5.23 11.17
CA ASP A 465 32.56 5.73 12.39
C ASP A 465 32.77 7.24 12.47
N VAL A 466 32.05 7.91 13.38
CA VAL A 466 32.29 9.32 13.69
C VAL A 466 33.73 9.53 14.17
N ALA A 467 34.23 8.62 15.01
CA ALA A 467 35.61 8.62 15.49
C ALA A 467 36.43 7.53 14.78
N ALA A 468 37.61 7.92 14.29
CA ALA A 468 38.62 6.98 13.83
C ALA A 468 39.17 6.17 15.01
N GLY A 469 39.52 4.90 14.79
CA GLY A 469 39.90 4.04 15.90
C GLY A 469 40.36 2.63 15.53
N GLY A 470 40.31 1.76 16.54
CA GLY A 470 40.65 0.34 16.45
C GLY A 470 39.42 -0.57 16.43
N ASN A 471 38.23 -0.02 16.19
CA ASN A 471 37.04 -0.85 15.94
C ASN A 471 37.18 -1.53 14.58
N THR A 472 36.31 -2.51 14.28
CA THR A 472 36.30 -3.12 12.96
C THR A 472 35.52 -2.23 12.01
N GLY A 473 36.19 -1.61 11.05
CA GLY A 473 35.50 -0.88 9.99
C GLY A 473 34.84 -1.83 9.02
N ILE A 474 35.65 -2.66 8.37
CA ILE A 474 35.19 -3.64 7.39
C ILE A 474 35.64 -5.02 7.83
N THR A 475 34.70 -5.97 7.90
CA THR A 475 35.01 -7.40 7.92
C THR A 475 34.42 -8.05 6.69
N GLN A 476 35.24 -8.83 5.97
CA GLN A 476 34.84 -9.51 4.75
C GLN A 476 35.43 -10.92 4.77
N THR A 477 34.56 -11.93 4.80
CA THR A 477 34.96 -13.34 5.00
C THR A 477 34.56 -14.26 3.85
N GLY A 478 33.56 -13.88 3.05
CA GLY A 478 33.12 -14.66 1.89
C GLY A 478 34.09 -14.54 0.71
N ALA A 479 34.00 -15.42 -0.28
CA ALA A 479 34.80 -15.28 -1.49
C ALA A 479 34.34 -14.07 -2.32
N ILE A 480 35.28 -13.29 -2.85
CA ILE A 480 35.04 -12.28 -3.88
C ILE A 480 35.49 -12.86 -5.21
N THR A 481 34.57 -12.97 -6.15
CA THR A 481 34.87 -13.35 -7.54
C THR A 481 34.61 -12.14 -8.42
N ASP A 482 35.67 -11.53 -8.96
CA ASP A 482 35.57 -10.42 -9.90
C ASP A 482 35.85 -10.89 -11.32
N ASN A 483 34.78 -11.07 -12.10
CA ASN A 483 34.86 -11.47 -13.50
C ASN A 483 34.94 -10.27 -14.46
N ALA A 484 34.97 -9.04 -13.95
CA ALA A 484 34.98 -7.83 -14.77
C ALA A 484 36.41 -7.37 -15.08
N VAL A 485 36.79 -7.46 -16.35
CA VAL A 485 38.07 -6.94 -16.84
C VAL A 485 38.17 -5.44 -16.57
N GLY A 486 39.25 -5.00 -15.91
CA GLY A 486 39.48 -3.60 -15.56
C GLY A 486 38.69 -3.07 -14.36
N SER A 487 37.93 -3.92 -13.66
CA SER A 487 37.21 -3.56 -12.43
C SER A 487 38.17 -3.28 -11.27
N ASN A 488 37.77 -2.35 -10.40
CA ASN A 488 38.46 -2.05 -9.16
C ASN A 488 37.71 -2.66 -7.97
N ILE A 489 38.47 -3.10 -6.98
CA ILE A 489 37.99 -3.48 -5.65
C ILE A 489 38.53 -2.46 -4.65
N THR A 490 37.66 -1.78 -3.93
CA THR A 490 38.06 -0.73 -2.98
C THR A 490 37.42 -0.93 -1.62
N PHE A 491 38.25 -0.97 -0.58
CA PHE A 491 37.87 -0.96 0.82
C PHE A 491 38.44 0.29 1.49
N THR A 492 37.57 1.14 2.03
CA THR A 492 37.96 2.39 2.71
C THR A 492 37.35 2.45 4.11
N SER A 493 38.17 2.71 5.12
CA SER A 493 37.70 2.85 6.50
C SER A 493 38.61 3.71 7.37
N ASN A 494 38.06 4.52 8.26
CA ASN A 494 38.80 5.16 9.36
C ASN A 494 39.07 4.23 10.56
N ASN A 495 38.77 2.94 10.41
CA ASN A 495 38.91 1.87 11.39
C ASN A 495 39.61 0.66 10.75
N ILE A 496 39.64 -0.50 11.41
CA ILE A 496 40.32 -1.71 10.90
C ILE A 496 39.63 -2.23 9.63
N ILE A 497 40.42 -2.63 8.64
CA ILE A 497 39.96 -3.43 7.50
C ILE A 497 40.45 -4.88 7.68
N ASN A 498 39.52 -5.82 7.80
CA ASN A 498 39.77 -7.25 7.90
C ASN A 498 39.12 -7.99 6.72
N GLN A 499 39.79 -8.00 5.58
CA GLN A 499 39.36 -8.71 4.39
C GLN A 499 40.06 -10.07 4.38
N THR A 500 39.42 -11.13 4.84
CA THR A 500 40.03 -12.48 4.98
C THR A 500 39.52 -13.46 3.95
N GLY A 501 38.40 -13.16 3.29
CA GLY A 501 37.89 -13.95 2.17
C GLY A 501 38.89 -14.03 1.00
N ALA A 502 38.85 -15.11 0.24
CA ALA A 502 39.65 -15.20 -0.98
C ALA A 502 39.13 -14.19 -2.02
N ILE A 503 40.05 -13.52 -2.72
CA ILE A 503 39.75 -12.71 -3.90
C ILE A 503 40.25 -13.47 -5.13
N ALA A 504 39.35 -13.75 -6.07
CA ALA A 504 39.65 -14.30 -7.38
C ALA A 504 39.32 -13.26 -8.45
N LEU A 505 40.30 -12.93 -9.30
CA LEU A 505 40.11 -12.03 -10.44
C LEU A 505 40.32 -12.76 -11.76
N VAL A 506 39.56 -12.37 -12.77
CA VAL A 506 39.87 -12.71 -14.16
C VAL A 506 41.13 -11.98 -14.64
N ALA A 507 41.85 -12.56 -15.61
CA ALA A 507 42.95 -11.88 -16.32
C ALA A 507 42.51 -10.50 -16.82
N ASN A 508 43.22 -9.45 -16.40
CA ASN A 508 42.96 -8.09 -16.87
C ASN A 508 43.50 -7.93 -18.31
N THR A 509 42.67 -8.25 -19.29
CA THR A 509 42.97 -8.10 -20.72
C THR A 509 42.59 -6.72 -21.28
N GLY A 510 42.11 -5.81 -20.43
CA GLY A 510 41.67 -4.46 -20.79
C GLY A 510 42.81 -3.45 -20.82
N SER A 511 42.54 -2.24 -21.35
CA SER A 511 43.49 -1.13 -21.38
C SER A 511 43.56 -0.33 -20.08
N THR A 512 42.60 -0.52 -19.18
CA THR A 512 42.53 0.14 -17.88
C THR A 512 43.13 -0.74 -16.79
N ALA A 513 43.88 -0.12 -15.87
CA ALA A 513 44.38 -0.84 -14.70
C ALA A 513 43.21 -1.25 -13.78
N ALA A 514 43.27 -2.48 -13.28
CA ALA A 514 42.42 -2.98 -12.19
C ALA A 514 43.17 -2.80 -10.87
N ASN A 515 42.60 -2.02 -9.93
CA ASN A 515 43.22 -1.77 -8.63
C ASN A 515 42.47 -2.50 -7.52
N ILE A 516 43.24 -3.08 -6.59
CA ILE A 516 42.73 -3.52 -5.29
C ILE A 516 43.27 -2.54 -4.26
N THR A 517 42.38 -1.74 -3.67
CA THR A 517 42.74 -0.66 -2.77
C THR A 517 42.20 -0.93 -1.37
N TYR A 518 43.10 -0.87 -0.38
CA TYR A 518 42.77 -0.84 1.04
C TYR A 518 43.23 0.50 1.59
N ASP A 519 42.28 1.31 2.06
CA ASP A 519 42.55 2.69 2.51
C ASP A 519 42.09 2.89 3.95
N THR A 520 43.06 2.99 4.86
CA THR A 520 42.84 3.40 6.26
C THR A 520 43.44 4.77 6.60
N THR A 521 43.68 5.62 5.60
CA THR A 521 44.39 6.90 5.76
C THR A 521 43.63 7.92 6.60
N SER A 522 42.30 7.84 6.66
CA SER A 522 41.47 8.63 7.58
C SER A 522 41.46 8.09 9.02
N GLY A 523 42.20 7.01 9.29
CA GLY A 523 42.25 6.30 10.55
C GLY A 523 43.26 6.83 11.56
N THR A 524 43.56 6.00 12.56
CA THR A 524 44.63 6.22 13.55
C THR A 524 45.66 5.10 13.46
N LYS A 525 46.68 5.11 14.34
CA LYS A 525 47.64 3.98 14.47
C LYS A 525 46.98 2.62 14.81
N ALA A 526 45.71 2.61 15.21
CA ALA A 526 44.97 1.38 15.49
C ALA A 526 44.24 0.81 14.24
N SER A 527 44.20 1.56 13.14
CA SER A 527 43.46 1.21 11.91
C SER A 527 44.28 0.30 11.00
N ASN A 528 44.38 -0.97 11.42
CA ASN A 528 45.15 -2.01 10.74
C ASN A 528 44.44 -2.56 9.49
N ILE A 529 45.23 -3.12 8.57
CA ILE A 529 44.73 -3.84 7.39
C ILE A 529 45.17 -5.30 7.47
N THR A 530 44.23 -6.22 7.28
CA THR A 530 44.47 -7.66 7.08
C THR A 530 43.82 -8.08 5.76
N THR A 531 44.56 -8.83 4.93
CA THR A 531 44.13 -9.24 3.58
C THR A 531 44.11 -10.75 3.43
N GLY A 532 43.20 -11.25 2.57
CA GLY A 532 43.03 -12.66 2.27
C GLY A 532 43.94 -13.12 1.14
N ALA A 533 43.76 -14.37 0.73
CA ALA A 533 44.46 -14.92 -0.43
C ALA A 533 43.98 -14.22 -1.71
N LEU A 534 44.92 -13.87 -2.58
CA LEU A 534 44.67 -13.29 -3.90
C LEU A 534 45.02 -14.30 -4.98
N THR A 535 44.08 -14.57 -5.89
CA THR A 535 44.29 -15.40 -7.07
C THR A 535 43.95 -14.60 -8.33
N VAL A 536 44.82 -14.64 -9.32
CA VAL A 536 44.59 -14.06 -10.66
C VAL A 536 44.64 -15.22 -11.65
N ALA A 537 43.54 -15.41 -12.39
CA ALA A 537 43.38 -16.48 -13.37
C ALA A 537 44.08 -16.18 -14.70
#